data_AF-A0A1H2QM53-F1
#
_entry.id   AF-A0A1H2QM53-F1
#
_cell.length_a   1.000
_cell.length_b   1.000
_cell.length_c   1.000
_cell.angle_alpha   90.00
_cell.angle_beta   90.00
_cell.angle_gamma   90.00
#
_symmetry.space_group_name_H-M   'P 1'
#
loop_
_entity.id
_entity.type
_entity.pdbx_description
1 polymer ?
#
loop_
_entity_poly.entity_id
_entity_poly.type
_entity_poly.pdbx_seq_one_letter_code
_entity_poly.pdbx_strand_id
1 'polypeptide(L)'
;MHAIDRAITAIETFFGWFAKLALVAMMLLVCADAGGRYLFAHPVPGVYEITEFYLMVALIFLSFAMTQRVGGHVRADVFFDLFPIRVQKTLEVIYLLAALVLFALIAWAATRTSINNFEANRWTTGVVPIPTGPSWAIAALGAWVFCLRLGLQAALILRGGDIAGRGADAPEIHDV
;
A
#
# COMPACT_ATOMS: atom_id res chain seq x y z
N MET A 1 -8.64 20.51 -9.90
CA MET A 1 -8.14 19.56 -8.88
C MET A 1 -9.06 18.35 -8.74
N HIS A 2 -10.39 18.53 -8.78
CA HIS A 2 -11.35 17.40 -8.75
C HIS A 2 -11.14 16.33 -9.82
N ALA A 3 -10.74 16.70 -11.05
CA ALA A 3 -10.45 15.71 -12.10
C ALA A 3 -9.21 14.85 -11.80
N ILE A 4 -8.16 15.43 -11.22
CA ILE A 4 -6.92 14.73 -10.84
C ILE A 4 -7.18 13.80 -9.66
N ASP A 5 -7.90 14.29 -8.64
CA ASP A 5 -8.28 13.48 -7.48
C ASP A 5 -9.19 12.31 -7.88
N ARG A 6 -10.14 12.52 -8.80
CA ARG A 6 -10.99 11.44 -9.33
C ARG A 6 -10.20 10.39 -10.10
N ALA A 7 -9.22 10.80 -10.91
CA ALA A 7 -8.34 9.88 -11.63
C ALA A 7 -7.49 9.04 -10.66
N ILE A 8 -6.87 9.69 -9.66
CA ILE A 8 -6.08 9.00 -8.63
C ILE A 8 -6.97 8.05 -7.82
N THR A 9 -8.17 8.47 -7.43
CA THR A 9 -9.12 7.64 -6.68
C THR A 9 -9.57 6.41 -7.48
N ALA A 10 -9.76 6.55 -8.79
CA ALA A 10 -10.08 5.41 -9.65
C ALA A 10 -8.93 4.38 -9.69
N ILE A 11 -7.68 4.85 -9.79
CA ILE A 11 -6.48 4.00 -9.74
C ILE A 11 -6.36 3.33 -8.37
N GLU A 12 -6.54 4.07 -7.29
CA GLU A 12 -6.52 3.54 -5.91
C GLU A 12 -7.59 2.48 -5.68
N THR A 13 -8.80 2.70 -6.19
CA THR A 13 -9.91 1.75 -6.01
C THR A 13 -9.67 0.48 -6.82
N PHE A 14 -9.11 0.61 -8.02
CA PHE A 14 -8.69 -0.52 -8.84
C PHE A 14 -7.60 -1.33 -8.14
N PHE A 15 -6.54 -0.67 -7.64
CA PHE A 15 -5.47 -1.32 -6.87
C PHE A 15 -5.99 -1.94 -5.57
N GLY A 16 -6.91 -1.28 -4.88
CA GLY A 16 -7.57 -1.80 -3.68
C GLY A 16 -8.37 -3.07 -3.95
N TRP A 17 -8.98 -3.21 -5.13
CA TRP A 17 -9.62 -4.47 -5.54
C TRP A 17 -8.61 -5.62 -5.67
N PHE A 18 -7.46 -5.38 -6.30
CA PHE A 18 -6.38 -6.38 -6.37
C PHE A 18 -5.81 -6.72 -5.00
N ALA A 19 -5.64 -5.73 -4.11
CA ALA A 19 -5.17 -5.96 -2.75
C ALA A 19 -6.13 -6.85 -1.95
N LYS A 20 -7.45 -6.61 -2.06
CA LYS A 20 -8.48 -7.47 -1.44
C LYS A 20 -8.46 -8.88 -2.01
N LEU A 21 -8.30 -9.02 -3.33
CA LEU A 21 -8.20 -10.33 -3.97
C LEU A 21 -6.94 -11.08 -3.50
N ALA A 22 -5.80 -10.39 -3.40
CA ALA A 22 -4.56 -10.95 -2.88
C ALA A 22 -4.69 -11.41 -1.43
N LEU A 23 -5.42 -10.67 -0.58
CA LEU A 23 -5.72 -11.06 0.80
C LEU A 23 -6.51 -12.37 0.85
N VAL A 24 -7.60 -12.47 0.08
CA VAL A 24 -8.43 -13.69 0.05
C VAL A 24 -7.63 -14.87 -0.49
N ALA A 25 -6.87 -14.66 -1.57
CA ALA A 25 -6.01 -15.69 -2.14
C ALA A 25 -4.95 -16.17 -1.13
N MET A 26 -4.33 -15.26 -0.39
CA MET A 26 -3.38 -15.58 0.68
C MET A 26 -4.03 -16.42 1.77
N MET A 27 -5.22 -16.01 2.23
CA MET A 27 -5.95 -16.75 3.26
C MET A 27 -6.25 -18.18 2.81
N LEU A 28 -6.79 -18.36 1.60
CA LEU A 28 -7.08 -19.69 1.05
C LEU A 28 -5.83 -20.54 0.88
N LEU A 29 -4.73 -19.94 0.40
CA LEU A 29 -3.48 -20.65 0.18
C LEU A 29 -2.86 -21.14 1.50
N VAL A 30 -2.86 -20.29 2.54
CA VAL A 30 -2.36 -20.65 3.87
C VAL A 30 -3.26 -21.69 4.53
N CYS A 31 -4.59 -21.57 4.40
CA CYS A 31 -5.52 -22.60 4.88
C CYS A 31 -5.31 -23.94 4.16
N ALA A 32 -5.07 -23.92 2.86
CA ALA A 32 -4.77 -25.12 2.07
C ALA A 32 -3.44 -25.76 2.49
N ASP A 33 -2.39 -24.96 2.74
CA ASP A 33 -1.11 -25.48 3.26
C ASP A 33 -1.26 -26.12 4.64
N ALA A 34 -1.95 -25.45 5.56
CA ALA A 34 -2.23 -25.98 6.88
C ALA A 34 -3.05 -27.28 6.78
N GLY A 35 -4.13 -27.29 6.01
CA GLY A 35 -4.95 -28.47 5.77
C GLY A 35 -4.15 -29.63 5.16
N GLY A 36 -3.33 -29.35 4.14
CA GLY A 36 -2.44 -30.32 3.51
C GLY A 36 -1.46 -30.95 4.50
N ARG A 37 -0.83 -30.12 5.34
CA ARG A 37 0.14 -30.56 6.35
C ARG A 37 -0.51 -31.41 7.43
N TYR A 38 -1.67 -31.02 7.95
CA TYR A 38 -2.29 -31.69 9.10
C TYR A 38 -3.18 -32.88 8.72
N LEU A 39 -3.85 -32.84 7.56
CA LEU A 39 -4.79 -33.88 7.14
C LEU A 39 -4.16 -34.93 6.24
N PHE A 40 -3.22 -34.52 5.38
CA PHE A 40 -2.65 -35.37 4.32
C PHE A 40 -1.14 -35.61 4.46
N ALA A 41 -0.51 -35.05 5.49
CA ALA A 41 0.96 -35.03 5.67
C ALA A 41 1.72 -34.54 4.43
N HIS A 42 1.06 -33.76 3.57
CA HIS A 42 1.56 -33.32 2.29
C HIS A 42 1.37 -31.79 2.20
N PRO A 43 2.36 -30.99 2.63
CA PRO A 43 2.29 -29.54 2.55
C PRO A 43 2.29 -29.07 1.10
N VAL A 44 1.79 -27.86 0.85
CA VAL A 44 1.74 -27.30 -0.50
C VAL A 44 3.11 -26.66 -0.81
N PRO A 45 3.84 -27.13 -1.83
CA PRO A 45 5.16 -26.60 -2.15
C PRO A 45 5.04 -25.17 -2.71
N GLY A 46 5.95 -24.27 -2.31
CA GLY A 46 6.02 -22.91 -2.85
C GLY A 46 5.07 -21.89 -2.22
N VAL A 47 4.27 -22.26 -1.22
CA VAL A 47 3.30 -21.35 -0.58
C VAL A 47 4.00 -20.17 0.09
N TYR A 48 5.12 -20.41 0.75
CA TYR A 48 5.88 -19.38 1.44
C TYR A 48 6.38 -18.33 0.44
N GLU A 49 6.99 -18.76 -0.66
CA GLU A 49 7.54 -17.88 -1.69
C GLU A 49 6.45 -17.09 -2.42
N ILE A 50 5.34 -17.73 -2.79
CA ILE A 50 4.21 -17.04 -3.45
C ILE A 50 3.61 -15.99 -2.51
N THR A 51 3.45 -16.35 -1.24
CA THR A 51 2.86 -15.49 -0.24
C THR A 51 3.75 -14.27 0.04
N GLU A 52 5.03 -14.49 0.32
CA GLU A 52 5.98 -13.44 0.69
C GLU A 52 6.27 -12.52 -0.49
N PHE A 53 6.61 -13.07 -1.66
CA PHE A 53 7.08 -12.25 -2.77
C PHE A 53 5.96 -11.64 -3.60
N TYR A 54 4.78 -12.26 -3.72
CA TYR A 54 3.70 -11.71 -4.54
C TYR A 54 2.52 -11.21 -3.74
N LEU A 55 1.92 -12.06 -2.90
CA LEU A 55 0.65 -11.73 -2.26
C LEU A 55 0.80 -10.66 -1.18
N MET A 56 1.83 -10.73 -0.32
CA MET A 56 2.11 -9.70 0.68
C MET A 56 2.48 -8.38 0.02
N VAL A 57 3.35 -8.42 -0.99
CA VAL A 57 3.77 -7.21 -1.71
C VAL A 57 2.58 -6.53 -2.39
N ALA A 58 1.75 -7.29 -3.11
CA ALA A 58 0.54 -6.76 -3.73
C ALA A 58 -0.41 -6.19 -2.68
N LEU A 59 -0.70 -6.93 -1.61
CA LEU A 59 -1.60 -6.51 -0.55
C LEU A 59 -1.17 -5.20 0.10
N ILE A 60 0.11 -5.07 0.46
CA ILE A 60 0.64 -3.93 1.19
C ILE A 60 0.72 -2.72 0.26
N PHE A 61 1.48 -2.81 -0.84
CA PHE A 61 1.79 -1.66 -1.67
C PHE A 61 0.60 -1.15 -2.49
N LEU A 62 -0.35 -2.00 -2.89
CA LEU A 62 -1.54 -1.54 -3.63
C LEU A 62 -2.62 -0.97 -2.70
N SER A 63 -2.67 -1.39 -1.42
CA SER A 63 -3.64 -0.84 -0.46
C SER A 63 -3.18 0.48 0.16
N PHE A 64 -1.87 0.72 0.26
CA PHE A 64 -1.27 1.89 0.93
C PHE A 64 -1.93 3.23 0.58
N ALA A 65 -2.13 3.50 -0.72
CA ALA A 65 -2.70 4.77 -1.19
C ALA A 65 -4.16 4.95 -0.78
N MET A 66 -4.95 3.88 -0.88
CA MET A 66 -6.35 3.86 -0.43
C MET A 66 -6.43 4.05 1.10
N THR A 67 -5.58 3.38 1.87
CA THR A 67 -5.53 3.53 3.33
C THR A 67 -5.19 4.97 3.74
N GLN A 68 -4.27 5.63 3.03
CA GLN A 68 -3.93 7.03 3.28
C GLN A 68 -5.02 8.01 2.86
N ARG A 69 -5.84 7.67 1.86
CA ARG A 69 -7.03 8.44 1.50
C ARG A 69 -8.05 8.43 2.62
N VAL A 70 -8.36 7.25 3.16
CA VAL A 70 -9.36 7.06 4.23
C VAL A 70 -8.83 7.53 5.60
N GLY A 71 -7.55 7.92 5.69
CA GLY A 71 -6.94 8.34 6.95
C GLY A 71 -6.70 7.19 7.93
N GLY A 72 -6.66 5.94 7.45
CA GLY A 72 -6.48 4.75 8.27
C GLY A 72 -5.07 4.55 8.83
N HIS A 73 -4.11 5.43 8.52
CA HIS A 73 -2.84 5.44 9.24
C HIS A 73 -3.07 6.01 10.63
N VAL A 74 -2.79 5.20 11.67
CA VAL A 74 -2.96 5.55 13.07
C VAL A 74 -2.34 6.92 13.33
N ARG A 75 -3.19 7.94 13.44
CA ARG A 75 -2.79 9.23 13.97
C ARG A 75 -2.86 9.12 15.48
N ALA A 76 -1.88 9.71 16.15
CA ALA A 76 -2.02 9.99 17.57
C ALA A 76 -2.98 11.19 17.74
N ASP A 77 -4.25 11.02 17.32
CA ASP A 77 -5.27 12.08 17.35
C ASP A 77 -5.41 12.65 18.77
N VAL A 78 -5.27 11.78 19.78
CA VAL A 78 -5.33 12.16 21.21
C VAL A 78 -4.32 13.26 21.57
N PHE A 79 -3.12 13.28 21.01
CA PHE A 79 -2.15 14.38 21.25
C PHE A 79 -2.28 15.51 20.23
N PHE A 80 -2.74 15.20 19.01
CA PHE A 80 -2.86 16.16 17.92
C PHE A 80 -4.00 17.16 18.19
N ASP A 81 -5.10 16.70 18.78
CA ASP A 81 -6.29 17.49 19.09
C ASP A 81 -6.08 18.52 20.20
N LEU A 82 -5.02 18.39 21.01
CA LEU A 82 -4.66 19.38 22.03
C LEU A 82 -4.00 20.63 21.46
N PHE A 83 -3.51 20.59 20.21
CA PHE A 83 -2.81 21.71 19.60
C PHE A 83 -3.75 22.66 18.84
N PRO A 84 -3.43 23.97 18.77
CA PRO A 84 -4.20 24.91 17.96
C PRO A 84 -4.13 24.55 16.47
N ILE A 85 -5.21 24.85 15.73
CA ILE A 85 -5.39 24.48 14.30
C ILE A 85 -4.21 24.83 13.39
N ARG A 86 -3.48 25.91 13.69
CA ARG A 86 -2.29 26.33 12.92
C ARG A 86 -1.13 25.34 13.08
N VAL A 87 -0.91 24.84 14.30
CA VAL A 87 0.15 23.87 14.60
C VAL A 87 -0.20 22.50 14.02
N GLN A 88 -1.47 22.10 14.10
CA GLN A 88 -1.96 20.87 13.45
C GLN A 88 -1.68 20.87 11.95
N LYS A 89 -2.03 21.96 11.24
CA LYS A 89 -1.74 22.11 9.80
C LYS A 89 -0.25 22.00 9.50
N THR A 90 0.61 22.65 10.30
CA THR A 90 2.06 22.58 10.08
C THR A 90 2.60 21.17 10.29
N LEU A 91 2.20 20.49 11.37
CA LEU A 91 2.62 19.12 11.65
C LEU A 91 2.14 18.14 10.57
N GLU A 92 0.93 18.32 10.06
CA GLU A 92 0.38 17.50 8.98
C GLU A 92 1.16 17.69 7.67
N VAL A 93 1.50 18.93 7.31
CA VAL A 93 2.33 19.21 6.13
C VAL A 93 3.72 18.59 6.29
N ILE A 94 4.34 18.72 7.47
CA ILE A 94 5.65 18.09 7.74
C ILE A 94 5.55 16.57 7.61
N TYR A 95 4.53 15.95 8.18
CA TYR A 95 4.28 14.52 8.05
C TYR A 95 4.12 14.10 6.58
N LEU A 96 3.32 14.83 5.80
CA LEU A 96 3.10 14.51 4.39
C LEU A 96 4.38 14.65 3.56
N LEU A 97 5.19 15.70 3.82
CA LEU A 97 6.45 15.89 3.13
C LEU A 97 7.49 14.83 3.52
N ALA A 98 7.61 14.50 4.80
CA ALA A 98 8.50 13.45 5.27
C ALA A 98 8.11 12.08 4.70
N ALA A 99 6.82 11.76 4.70
CA ALA A 99 6.29 10.55 4.09
C ALA A 99 6.55 10.54 2.57
N LEU A 100 6.35 11.68 1.88
CA LEU A 100 6.58 11.79 0.44
C LEU A 100 8.04 11.52 0.09
N VAL A 101 8.98 12.12 0.83
CA VAL A 101 10.42 11.90 0.60
C VAL A 101 10.79 10.44 0.85
N LEU A 102 10.36 9.86 1.98
CA LEU A 102 10.66 8.47 2.32
C LEU A 102 10.12 7.52 1.26
N PHE A 103 8.85 7.64 0.89
CA PHE A 103 8.23 6.76 -0.09
C PHE A 103 8.74 7.01 -1.52
N ALA A 104 9.17 8.22 -1.87
CA ALA A 104 9.83 8.48 -3.14
C ALA A 104 11.18 7.73 -3.23
N LEU A 105 11.95 7.71 -2.13
CA LEU A 105 13.19 6.93 -2.07
C LEU A 105 12.91 5.42 -2.18
N ILE A 106 11.87 4.93 -1.50
CA ILE A 106 11.45 3.52 -1.59
C ILE A 106 11.01 3.19 -3.02
N ALA A 107 10.19 4.03 -3.65
CA ALA A 107 9.72 3.84 -5.02
C ALA A 107 10.90 3.81 -6.01
N TRP A 108 11.84 4.74 -5.88
CA TRP A 108 13.04 4.79 -6.71
C TRP A 108 13.92 3.55 -6.54
N ALA A 109 14.21 3.16 -5.30
CA ALA A 109 15.00 1.98 -5.00
C ALA A 109 14.31 0.69 -5.48
N ALA A 110 13.00 0.59 -5.32
CA ALA A 110 12.20 -0.54 -5.80
C ALA A 110 12.19 -0.62 -7.34
N THR A 111 12.04 0.51 -8.04
CA THR A 111 12.13 0.56 -9.51
C THR A 111 13.51 0.11 -9.99
N ARG A 112 14.59 0.63 -9.38
CA ARG A 112 15.96 0.24 -9.76
C ARG A 112 16.21 -1.25 -9.51
N THR A 113 15.77 -1.76 -8.36
CA THR A 113 15.89 -3.18 -8.02
C THR A 113 15.07 -4.05 -8.97
N SER A 114 13.87 -3.62 -9.35
CA SER A 114 13.03 -4.31 -10.33
C SER A 114 13.74 -4.45 -11.67
N ILE A 115 14.29 -3.36 -12.21
CA ILE A 115 15.00 -3.36 -13.50
C ILE A 115 16.21 -4.29 -13.43
N ASN A 116 17.05 -4.14 -12.39
CA ASN A 116 18.23 -4.98 -12.20
C ASN A 116 17.87 -6.47 -12.08
N ASN A 117 16.74 -6.81 -11.45
CA ASN A 117 16.28 -8.19 -11.29
C ASN A 117 15.75 -8.78 -12.60
N PHE A 118 15.11 -7.96 -13.45
CA PHE A 118 14.71 -8.38 -14.79
C PHE A 118 15.93 -8.61 -15.69
N GLU A 119 16.90 -7.69 -15.69
CA GLU A 119 18.12 -7.81 -16.51
C GLU A 119 19.00 -8.98 -16.09
N ALA A 120 19.16 -9.20 -14.78
CA ALA A 120 19.96 -10.29 -14.26
C ALA A 120 19.21 -11.63 -14.18
N ASN A 121 17.96 -11.71 -14.66
CA ASN A 121 17.08 -12.88 -14.56
C ASN A 121 17.16 -13.53 -13.16
N ARG A 122 16.93 -12.75 -12.10
CA ARG A 122 17.09 -13.26 -10.73
C ARG A 122 15.89 -14.10 -10.31
N TRP A 123 16.22 -15.29 -9.80
CA TRP A 123 15.28 -16.23 -9.21
C TRP A 123 15.53 -16.30 -7.71
N THR A 124 14.49 -16.53 -6.92
CA THR A 124 14.67 -16.79 -5.49
C THR A 124 15.37 -18.15 -5.27
N THR A 125 16.06 -18.29 -4.14
CA THR A 125 16.73 -19.53 -3.70
C THR A 125 15.81 -20.44 -2.88
N GLY A 126 14.49 -20.23 -2.95
CA GLY A 126 13.49 -21.02 -2.24
C GLY A 126 13.29 -22.43 -2.79
N VAL A 127 12.38 -23.17 -2.16
CA VAL A 127 11.97 -24.53 -2.57
C VAL A 127 11.37 -24.51 -3.97
N VAL A 128 10.62 -23.46 -4.29
CA VAL A 128 10.15 -23.17 -5.65
C VAL A 128 10.80 -21.87 -6.12
N PRO A 129 11.73 -21.92 -7.09
CA PRO A 129 12.36 -20.73 -7.62
C PRO A 129 11.33 -19.95 -8.44
N ILE A 130 10.90 -18.81 -7.90
CA ILE A 130 10.06 -17.81 -8.56
C ILE A 130 10.88 -16.58 -8.98
N PRO A 131 10.51 -15.93 -10.09
CA PRO A 131 11.21 -14.74 -10.57
C PRO A 131 10.94 -13.53 -9.66
N THR A 132 11.99 -12.86 -9.19
CA THR A 132 11.84 -11.72 -8.26
C THR A 132 11.56 -10.40 -8.99
N GLY A 133 11.84 -10.29 -10.28
CA GLY A 133 11.57 -9.06 -11.05
C GLY A 133 10.13 -8.52 -10.91
N PRO A 134 9.09 -9.34 -11.16
CA PRO A 134 7.71 -8.87 -11.12
C PRO A 134 7.22 -8.43 -9.74
N SER A 135 7.72 -9.01 -8.65
CA SER A 135 7.33 -8.60 -7.30
C SER A 135 7.80 -7.18 -6.97
N TRP A 136 9.06 -6.87 -7.30
CA TRP A 136 9.61 -5.53 -7.12
C TRP A 136 8.94 -4.49 -8.02
N ALA A 137 8.45 -4.89 -9.20
CA ALA A 137 7.66 -4.01 -10.07
C ALA A 137 6.33 -3.61 -9.41
N ILE A 138 5.63 -4.58 -8.79
CA ILE A 138 4.37 -4.34 -8.06
C ILE A 138 4.62 -3.37 -6.88
N ALA A 139 5.69 -3.60 -6.11
CA ALA A 139 6.08 -2.71 -5.02
C ALA A 139 6.35 -1.28 -5.50
N ALA A 140 7.12 -1.14 -6.60
CA ALA A 140 7.42 0.15 -7.19
C ALA A 140 6.14 0.88 -7.64
N LEU A 141 5.24 0.19 -8.35
CA LEU A 141 3.98 0.78 -8.82
C LEU A 141 3.10 1.27 -7.67
N GLY A 142 2.91 0.46 -6.63
CA GLY A 142 2.13 0.86 -5.46
C GLY A 142 2.76 2.04 -4.71
N ALA A 143 4.09 2.05 -4.56
CA ALA A 143 4.81 3.15 -3.93
C ALA A 143 4.71 4.46 -4.74
N TRP A 144 4.77 4.41 -6.08
CA TRP A 144 4.58 5.59 -6.92
C TRP A 144 3.17 6.17 -6.81
N VAL A 145 2.14 5.31 -6.81
CA VAL A 145 0.75 5.76 -6.60
C VAL A 145 0.58 6.38 -5.22
N PHE A 146 1.22 5.83 -4.20
CA PHE A 146 1.23 6.41 -2.85
C PHE A 146 1.86 7.81 -2.82
N CYS A 147 3.00 7.99 -3.48
CA CYS A 147 3.64 9.30 -3.61
C CYS A 147 2.75 10.33 -4.30
N LEU A 148 2.03 9.93 -5.36
CA LEU A 148 1.06 10.82 -6.01
C LEU A 148 -0.06 11.24 -5.06
N ARG A 149 -0.57 10.31 -4.25
CA ARG A 149 -1.61 10.61 -3.25
C ARG A 149 -1.11 11.57 -2.17
N LEU A 150 0.10 11.35 -1.65
CA LEU A 150 0.73 12.25 -0.67
C LEU A 150 0.98 13.64 -1.25
N GLY A 151 1.48 13.73 -2.48
CA GLY A 151 1.73 14.99 -3.16
C GLY A 151 0.44 15.80 -3.39
N LEU A 152 -0.65 15.12 -3.78
CA LEU A 152 -1.96 15.74 -3.90
C LEU A 152 -2.48 16.25 -2.55
N GLN A 153 -2.37 15.46 -1.48
CA GLN A 153 -2.78 15.87 -0.13
C GLN A 153 -1.98 17.10 0.35
N ALA A 154 -0.66 17.10 0.17
CA ALA A 154 0.19 18.23 0.54
C ALA A 154 -0.18 19.50 -0.26
N ALA A 155 -0.44 19.37 -1.57
CA ALA A 155 -0.83 20.48 -2.42
C ALA A 155 -2.21 21.07 -2.06
N LEU A 156 -3.15 20.24 -1.61
CA LEU A 156 -4.48 20.69 -1.16
C LEU A 156 -4.39 21.50 0.14
N ILE A 157 -3.60 21.03 1.11
CA ILE A 157 -3.41 21.73 2.40
C ILE A 157 -2.70 23.08 2.19
N LEU A 158 -1.67 23.13 1.34
CA LEU A 158 -0.95 24.37 1.03
C LEU A 158 -1.83 25.42 0.32
N ARG A 159 -2.87 24.98 -0.40
CA ARG A 159 -3.84 25.89 -1.05
C ARG A 159 -4.96 26.38 -0.12
N GLY A 160 -4.87 26.10 1.18
CA GLY A 160 -5.88 26.49 2.16
C GLY A 160 -7.07 25.54 2.24
N GLY A 161 -6.97 24.34 1.64
CA GLY A 161 -7.94 23.28 1.83
C GLY A 161 -8.02 22.86 3.31
N ASP A 162 -9.21 22.50 3.76
CA ASP A 162 -9.43 22.12 5.14
C ASP A 162 -8.91 20.70 5.43
N ILE A 163 -8.39 20.51 6.64
CA ILE A 163 -7.91 19.19 7.14
C ILE A 163 -9.06 18.16 7.12
N ALA A 164 -10.30 18.66 7.19
CA ALA A 164 -11.55 17.93 7.31
C ALA A 164 -11.98 17.13 6.07
N GLY A 165 -11.33 17.31 4.91
CA GLY A 165 -11.64 16.50 3.71
C GLY A 165 -11.30 15.01 3.82
N ARG A 166 -10.79 14.55 4.97
CA ARG A 166 -10.36 13.17 5.22
C ARG A 166 -11.45 12.30 5.91
N GLY A 167 -12.55 12.88 6.39
CA GLY A 167 -13.64 12.16 7.09
C GLY A 167 -14.96 12.02 6.32
N ALA A 168 -15.19 12.78 5.24
CA ALA A 168 -16.47 12.78 4.53
C ALA A 168 -16.70 11.57 3.60
N ASP A 169 -15.64 10.84 3.26
CA ASP A 169 -15.65 9.65 2.40
C ASP A 169 -15.33 8.36 3.16
N ALA A 170 -15.39 8.36 4.50
CA ALA A 170 -15.49 7.11 5.22
C ALA A 170 -16.80 6.46 4.78
N PRO A 171 -16.81 5.27 4.16
CA PRO A 171 -18.06 4.55 4.01
C PRO A 171 -18.64 4.44 5.41
N GLU A 172 -19.85 4.95 5.63
CA GLU A 172 -20.62 4.60 6.82
C GLU A 172 -20.49 3.09 6.96
N ILE A 173 -19.77 2.68 8.00
CA ILE A 173 -19.73 1.29 8.40
C ILE A 173 -21.16 1.08 8.86
N HIS A 174 -22.00 0.59 7.96
CA HIS A 174 -23.32 0.11 8.29
C HIS A 174 -23.08 -1.01 9.29
N ASP A 175 -23.19 -0.65 10.57
CA ASP A 175 -23.29 -1.61 11.66
C ASP A 175 -24.48 -2.52 11.32
N VAL A 176 -24.15 -3.78 11.00
CA VAL A 176 -25.10 -4.89 10.86
C VAL A 176 -25.17 -5.61 12.19
#